data_AF-A0A1E1VZU1-F1
#
_entry.id   AF-A0A1E1VZU1-F1
#
_cell.length_a   1.000
_cell.length_b   1.000
_cell.length_c   1.000
_cell.angle_alpha   90.00
_cell.angle_beta   90.00
_cell.angle_gamma   90.00
#
_symmetry.space_group_name_H-M   'P 1'
#
loop_
_entity.id
_entity.type
_entity.pdbx_description
1 polymer ?
#
loop_
_entity_poly.entity_id
_entity_poly.type
_entity_poly.pdbx_seq_one_letter_code
_entity_poly.pdbx_strand_id
1 'polypeptide(L)'
;MLEVVWKIVNGIWSILVGISESLGIQWAPVNLPMERRLQTLGALGWICLVLFGEILCIFIFLKIVYSDYWWVGVLYAIWMVNDINICNEGGRKIELFRNLSWWRRYRDYFPLKLVKTADLDPSRNYLFACFPHGIVCAGAFGAFATNALNFYKIFPGMSCHMITLGGHFLVPLFRDFILGLGGCSASQQSLMYLLDKRRHQGKCVALIVGGAAEALDSHPGEYKILLSRRKGFVRIAMKSGAPLVPVFSFGEPDVFRPFQNPENSRLRRFQEAFRKYTGVSPMFPIGRGLFQYTFGILPLRNPVTTVVGEPMEVQKNLEPTEEEVNAVHAQFTERLVQLFEKEKSKYLKDHENTRLVLT
;
A
#
# COMPACT_ATOMS: atom_id res chain seq x y z
N MET A 1 20.47 -13.13 -49.60
CA MET A 1 20.31 -12.07 -48.57
C MET A 1 19.38 -12.52 -47.44
N LEU A 2 18.13 -12.91 -47.72
CA LEU A 2 17.18 -13.41 -46.72
C LEU A 2 17.67 -14.63 -45.93
N GLU A 3 18.33 -15.58 -46.59
CA GLU A 3 18.85 -16.80 -45.95
C GLU A 3 20.00 -16.53 -44.95
N VAL A 4 20.84 -15.53 -45.26
CA VAL A 4 21.94 -15.08 -44.39
C VAL A 4 21.37 -14.38 -43.16
N VAL A 5 20.36 -13.51 -43.35
CA VAL A 5 19.64 -12.86 -42.26
C VAL A 5 18.97 -13.91 -41.37
N TRP A 6 18.35 -14.93 -41.96
CA TRP A 6 17.67 -15.99 -41.21
C TRP A 6 18.63 -16.84 -40.37
N LYS A 7 19.81 -17.20 -40.91
CA LYS A 7 20.88 -17.88 -40.14
C LYS A 7 21.40 -17.03 -38.99
N ILE A 8 21.61 -15.72 -39.21
CA ILE A 8 22.05 -14.79 -38.16
C ILE A 8 20.99 -14.68 -37.05
N VAL A 9 19.72 -14.50 -37.43
CA VAL A 9 18.60 -14.40 -36.47
C VAL A 9 18.48 -15.67 -35.64
N ASN A 10 18.58 -16.85 -36.26
CA ASN A 10 18.53 -18.13 -35.53
C ASN A 10 19.75 -18.35 -34.63
N GLY A 11 20.95 -17.97 -35.07
CA GLY A 11 22.16 -18.06 -34.25
C GLY A 11 22.04 -17.18 -33.00
N ILE A 12 21.59 -15.94 -33.16
CA ILE A 12 21.30 -15.01 -32.05
C ILE A 12 20.21 -15.60 -31.14
N TRP A 13 19.13 -16.14 -31.72
CA TRP A 13 18.05 -16.76 -30.95
C TRP A 13 18.54 -17.96 -30.13
N SER A 14 19.35 -18.86 -30.71
CA SER A 14 19.91 -20.00 -29.98
C SER A 14 20.85 -19.59 -28.84
N ILE A 15 21.64 -18.53 -29.03
CA ILE A 15 22.50 -17.98 -27.98
C ILE A 15 21.65 -17.38 -26.85
N LEU A 16 20.60 -16.62 -27.21
CA LEU A 16 19.68 -16.05 -26.22
C LEU A 16 18.93 -17.12 -25.44
N VAL A 17 18.52 -18.22 -26.09
CA VAL A 17 17.91 -19.38 -25.44
C VAL A 17 18.91 -20.07 -24.51
N GLY A 18 20.14 -20.31 -24.95
CA GLY A 18 21.18 -20.92 -24.10
C GLY A 18 21.54 -20.06 -22.87
N ILE A 19 21.64 -18.74 -23.04
CA ILE A 19 21.83 -17.80 -21.92
C ILE A 19 20.61 -17.84 -20.98
N SER A 20 19.40 -17.84 -21.55
CA SER A 20 18.16 -17.91 -20.79
C SER A 20 18.06 -19.19 -19.95
N GLU A 21 18.39 -20.34 -20.52
CA GLU A 21 18.38 -21.63 -19.83
C GLU A 21 19.43 -21.69 -18.73
N SER A 22 20.65 -21.22 -18.99
CA SER A 22 21.72 -21.18 -17.96
C SER A 22 21.38 -20.25 -16.78
N LEU A 23 20.60 -19.18 -17.04
CA LEU A 23 20.08 -18.28 -16.01
C LEU A 23 18.76 -18.75 -15.37
N GLY A 24 18.21 -19.89 -15.79
CA GLY A 24 16.93 -20.39 -15.29
C GLY A 24 15.74 -19.46 -15.58
N ILE A 25 15.78 -18.71 -16.68
CA ILE A 25 14.72 -17.78 -17.06
C ILE A 25 13.48 -18.56 -17.50
N GLN A 26 12.39 -18.34 -16.78
CA GLN A 26 11.08 -18.91 -17.08
C GLN A 26 10.28 -17.92 -17.91
N TRP A 27 10.26 -18.09 -19.23
CA TRP A 27 9.50 -17.21 -20.12
C TRP A 27 7.99 -17.35 -19.93
N ALA A 28 7.27 -16.25 -20.08
CA ALA A 28 5.83 -16.27 -20.12
C ALA A 28 5.35 -16.99 -21.40
N PRO A 29 4.31 -17.85 -21.33
CA PRO A 29 3.77 -18.49 -22.53
C PRO A 29 3.30 -17.46 -23.57
N VAL A 30 3.57 -17.74 -24.85
CA VAL A 30 3.13 -16.86 -25.96
C VAL A 30 1.60 -16.81 -26.05
N ASN A 31 0.93 -17.92 -25.76
CA ASN A 31 -0.54 -18.04 -25.84
C ASN A 31 -1.25 -17.67 -24.53
N LEU A 32 -0.85 -16.56 -23.90
CA LEU A 32 -1.56 -16.02 -22.74
C LEU A 32 -2.83 -15.26 -23.17
N PRO A 33 -3.99 -15.52 -22.54
CA PRO A 33 -5.22 -14.77 -22.78
C PRO A 33 -5.02 -13.26 -22.58
N MET A 34 -5.71 -12.45 -23.40
CA MET A 34 -5.62 -10.98 -23.31
C MET A 34 -5.94 -10.44 -21.91
N GLU A 35 -6.88 -11.09 -21.23
CA GLU A 35 -7.23 -10.77 -19.84
C GLU A 35 -6.02 -10.83 -18.89
N ARG A 36 -5.20 -11.88 -18.99
CA ARG A 36 -3.96 -12.02 -18.20
C ARG A 36 -2.95 -10.92 -18.52
N ARG A 37 -2.88 -10.49 -19.77
CA ARG A 37 -2.00 -9.39 -20.21
C ARG A 37 -2.46 -8.06 -19.64
N LEU A 38 -3.76 -7.76 -19.69
CA LEU A 38 -4.33 -6.55 -19.12
C LEU A 38 -4.17 -6.47 -17.59
N GLN A 39 -4.29 -7.60 -16.89
CA GLN A 39 -3.98 -7.69 -15.46
C GLN A 39 -2.51 -7.40 -15.17
N THR A 40 -1.61 -7.97 -15.99
CA THR A 40 -0.16 -7.71 -15.90
C THR A 40 0.14 -6.23 -16.12
N LEU A 41 -0.50 -5.60 -17.11
CA LEU A 41 -0.42 -4.15 -17.31
C LEU A 41 -0.96 -3.39 -16.10
N GLY A 42 -2.10 -3.80 -15.53
CA GLY A 42 -2.69 -3.23 -14.33
C GLY A 42 -1.69 -3.16 -13.15
N ALA A 43 -1.06 -4.30 -12.85
CA ALA A 43 -0.03 -4.38 -11.83
C ALA A 43 1.24 -3.60 -12.18
N LEU A 44 1.63 -3.58 -13.46
CA LEU A 44 2.78 -2.80 -13.94
C LEU A 44 2.57 -1.30 -13.73
N GLY A 45 1.42 -0.77 -14.15
CA GLY A 45 1.12 0.66 -13.96
C GLY A 45 1.06 1.05 -12.50
N TRP A 46 0.54 0.17 -11.62
CA TRP A 46 0.56 0.42 -10.19
C TRP A 46 1.98 0.45 -9.62
N ILE A 47 2.82 -0.54 -9.91
CA ILE A 47 4.19 -0.52 -9.36
C ILE A 47 5.04 0.60 -9.96
N CYS A 48 4.83 0.94 -11.24
CA CYS A 48 5.48 2.10 -11.86
C CYS A 48 5.02 3.42 -11.23
N LEU A 49 3.74 3.56 -10.88
CA LEU A 49 3.23 4.71 -10.15
C LEU A 49 3.92 4.84 -8.79
N VAL A 50 4.06 3.74 -8.04
CA VAL A 50 4.67 3.74 -6.71
C VAL A 50 6.17 4.06 -6.77
N LEU A 51 6.91 3.47 -7.73
CA LEU A 51 8.37 3.63 -7.80
C LEU A 51 8.83 4.88 -8.56
N PHE A 52 8.11 5.29 -9.59
CA PHE A 52 8.54 6.32 -10.53
C PHE A 52 7.53 7.45 -10.72
N GLY A 53 6.34 7.36 -10.12
CA GLY A 53 5.27 8.33 -10.31
C GLY A 53 5.65 9.73 -9.88
N GLU A 54 6.31 9.87 -8.72
CA GLU A 54 6.77 11.18 -8.22
C GLU A 54 7.80 11.81 -9.16
N ILE A 55 8.84 11.06 -9.54
CA ILE A 55 9.91 11.54 -10.43
C ILE A 55 9.32 11.94 -11.79
N LEU A 56 8.41 11.13 -12.34
CA LEU A 56 7.72 11.43 -13.58
C LEU A 56 6.89 12.72 -13.46
N CYS A 57 6.16 12.89 -12.36
CA CYS A 57 5.35 14.09 -12.14
C CYS A 57 6.20 15.36 -11.98
N ILE A 58 7.33 15.28 -11.26
CA ILE A 58 8.31 16.37 -11.16
C ILE A 58 8.85 16.72 -12.55
N PHE A 59 9.25 15.71 -13.34
CA PHE A 59 9.74 15.93 -14.70
C PHE A 59 8.70 16.62 -15.59
N ILE A 60 7.43 16.17 -15.55
CA ILE A 60 6.34 16.80 -16.32
C ILE A 60 6.13 18.25 -15.86
N PHE A 61 6.10 18.49 -14.55
CA PHE A 61 5.94 19.85 -14.02
C PHE A 61 7.08 20.78 -14.47
N LEU A 62 8.34 20.32 -14.39
CA LEU A 62 9.48 21.07 -14.90
C LEU A 62 9.35 21.33 -16.41
N LYS A 63 8.91 20.34 -17.19
CA LYS A 63 8.67 20.53 -18.63
C LYS A 63 7.61 21.60 -18.91
N ILE A 64 6.55 21.69 -18.11
CA ILE A 64 5.55 22.78 -18.23
C ILE A 64 6.20 24.13 -17.94
N VAL A 65 6.96 24.24 -16.84
CA VAL A 65 7.63 25.49 -16.42
C VAL A 65 8.67 25.98 -17.44
N TYR A 66 9.38 25.07 -18.11
CA TYR A 66 10.38 25.41 -19.14
C TYR A 66 9.82 25.46 -20.57
N SER A 67 8.50 25.46 -20.75
CA SER A 67 7.84 25.56 -22.05
C SER A 67 7.16 26.91 -22.24
N ASP A 68 6.57 27.14 -23.43
CA ASP A 68 5.71 28.30 -23.69
C ASP A 68 4.47 28.35 -22.77
N TYR A 69 4.17 27.25 -22.07
CA TYR A 69 3.10 27.13 -21.06
C TYR A 69 3.57 27.39 -19.62
N TRP A 70 4.72 28.04 -19.42
CA TRP A 70 5.29 28.31 -18.08
C TRP A 70 4.29 28.95 -17.11
N TRP A 71 3.41 29.84 -17.61
CA TRP A 71 2.39 30.51 -16.84
C TRP A 71 1.38 29.53 -16.21
N VAL A 72 1.09 28.41 -16.88
CA VAL A 72 0.26 27.33 -16.31
C VAL A 72 0.96 26.70 -15.11
N GLY A 73 2.27 26.45 -15.22
CA GLY A 73 3.08 25.90 -14.13
C GLY A 73 3.11 26.84 -12.91
N VAL A 74 3.25 28.15 -13.15
CA VAL A 74 3.22 29.17 -12.09
C VAL A 74 1.83 29.26 -11.43
N LEU A 75 0.76 29.32 -12.21
CA LEU A 75 -0.61 29.35 -11.66
C LEU A 75 -0.91 28.09 -10.83
N TYR A 76 -0.52 26.92 -11.33
CA TYR A 76 -0.63 25.66 -10.58
C TYR A 76 0.18 25.70 -9.28
N ALA A 77 1.42 26.20 -9.30
CA ALA A 77 2.25 26.29 -8.10
C ALA A 77 1.66 27.23 -7.05
N ILE A 78 1.13 28.40 -7.46
CA ILE A 78 0.43 29.33 -6.57
C ILE A 78 -0.78 28.65 -5.94
N TRP A 79 -1.60 27.95 -6.74
CA TRP A 79 -2.74 27.20 -6.24
C TRP A 79 -2.30 26.11 -5.24
N MET A 80 -1.28 25.33 -5.59
CA MET A 80 -0.76 24.25 -4.75
C MET A 80 -0.25 24.76 -3.40
N VAL A 81 0.44 25.90 -3.35
CA VAL A 81 0.93 26.50 -2.10
C VAL A 81 -0.24 26.93 -1.21
N ASN A 82 -1.28 27.55 -1.78
CA ASN A 82 -2.48 27.94 -1.04
C ASN A 82 -3.29 26.73 -0.54
N ASP A 83 -3.17 25.59 -1.23
CA ASP A 83 -3.91 24.35 -0.96
C ASP A 83 -3.07 23.29 -0.22
N ILE A 84 -1.86 23.62 0.22
CA ILE A 84 -0.88 22.61 0.69
C ILE A 84 -1.40 21.78 1.87
N ASN A 85 -2.22 22.40 2.74
CA ASN A 85 -2.77 21.80 3.94
C ASN A 85 -3.97 20.87 3.70
N ILE A 86 -4.52 20.81 2.48
CA ILE A 86 -5.72 20.00 2.19
C ILE A 86 -5.53 18.51 2.55
N CYS A 87 -4.29 18.01 2.48
CA CYS A 87 -3.95 16.64 2.85
C CYS A 87 -4.15 16.34 4.35
N ASN A 88 -4.22 17.37 5.19
CA ASN A 88 -4.53 17.29 6.62
C ASN A 88 -6.00 17.64 6.94
N GLU A 89 -6.79 18.00 5.94
CA GLU A 89 -8.16 18.50 6.08
C GLU A 89 -9.15 17.66 5.27
N GLY A 90 -8.90 16.36 5.18
CA GLY A 90 -9.78 15.39 4.50
C GLY A 90 -9.47 15.15 3.03
N GLY A 91 -8.51 15.86 2.45
CA GLY A 91 -8.06 15.69 1.07
C GLY A 91 -9.09 16.12 0.02
N ARG A 92 -8.87 15.71 -1.24
CA ARG A 92 -9.77 16.00 -2.37
C ARG A 92 -10.11 14.71 -3.11
N LYS A 93 -10.95 13.88 -2.49
CA LYS A 93 -11.35 12.60 -3.07
C LYS A 93 -12.18 12.82 -4.35
N ILE A 94 -11.80 12.16 -5.44
CA ILE A 94 -12.47 12.20 -6.73
C ILE A 94 -12.89 10.78 -7.09
N GLU A 95 -14.20 10.50 -7.10
CA GLU A 95 -14.72 9.15 -7.33
C GLU A 95 -14.32 8.59 -8.72
N LEU A 96 -14.10 9.45 -9.72
CA LEU A 96 -13.59 9.01 -11.03
C LEU A 96 -12.23 8.29 -10.88
N PHE A 97 -11.31 8.84 -10.08
CA PHE A 97 -9.99 8.25 -9.88
C PHE A 97 -10.09 6.91 -9.16
N ARG A 98 -10.99 6.77 -8.20
CA ARG A 98 -11.21 5.51 -7.47
C ARG A 98 -11.92 4.42 -8.30
N ASN A 99 -12.68 4.82 -9.32
CA ASN A 99 -13.48 3.91 -10.17
C ASN A 99 -12.82 3.55 -11.51
N LEU A 100 -11.59 4.01 -11.78
CA LEU A 100 -10.85 3.66 -12.99
C LEU A 100 -10.84 2.15 -13.23
N SER A 101 -11.07 1.74 -14.48
CA SER A 101 -11.10 0.34 -14.88
C SER A 101 -9.77 -0.39 -14.62
N TRP A 102 -8.68 0.38 -14.55
CA TRP A 102 -7.35 -0.06 -14.17
C TRP A 102 -7.32 -0.83 -12.85
N TRP A 103 -8.09 -0.38 -11.85
CA TRP A 103 -8.08 -0.99 -10.53
C TRP A 103 -8.73 -2.38 -10.50
N ARG A 104 -9.65 -2.65 -11.43
CA ARG A 104 -10.21 -4.01 -11.60
C ARG A 104 -9.15 -4.98 -12.14
N ARG A 105 -8.33 -4.52 -13.10
CA ARG A 105 -7.19 -5.30 -13.62
C ARG A 105 -6.14 -5.57 -12.54
N TYR A 106 -5.83 -4.55 -11.74
CA TYR A 106 -4.95 -4.65 -10.58
C TYR A 106 -5.48 -5.67 -9.55
N ARG A 107 -6.75 -5.57 -9.16
CA ARG A 107 -7.40 -6.54 -8.27
C ARG A 107 -7.29 -7.96 -8.80
N ASP A 108 -7.60 -8.17 -10.08
CA ASP A 108 -7.63 -9.51 -10.68
C ASP A 108 -6.22 -10.08 -10.92
N TYR A 109 -5.20 -9.23 -10.95
CA TYR A 109 -3.80 -9.66 -10.94
C TYR A 109 -3.41 -10.32 -9.62
N PHE A 110 -3.74 -9.70 -8.49
CA PHE A 110 -3.42 -10.16 -7.12
C PHE A 110 -4.55 -10.97 -6.44
N PRO A 111 -5.51 -11.51 -7.20
CA PRO A 111 -6.84 -11.88 -6.69
C PRO A 111 -7.30 -11.18 -5.39
N LEU A 112 -7.32 -9.84 -5.35
CA LEU A 112 -7.57 -9.12 -4.09
C LEU A 112 -8.97 -9.39 -3.56
N LYS A 113 -9.10 -9.49 -2.22
CA LYS A 113 -10.38 -9.61 -1.52
C LYS A 113 -10.41 -8.70 -0.30
N LEU A 114 -11.60 -8.18 0.01
CA LEU A 114 -11.90 -7.43 1.23
C LEU A 114 -13.03 -8.15 1.95
N VAL A 115 -12.80 -8.49 3.21
CA VAL A 115 -13.75 -9.22 4.07
C VAL A 115 -13.93 -8.44 5.37
N LYS A 116 -15.14 -8.41 5.91
CA LYS A 116 -15.43 -7.88 7.26
C LYS A 116 -15.86 -9.02 8.18
N THR A 117 -15.49 -8.96 9.45
CA THR A 117 -15.95 -9.91 10.47
C THR A 117 -17.15 -9.41 11.26
N ALA A 118 -17.43 -8.11 11.21
CA ALA A 118 -18.60 -7.48 11.82
C ALA A 118 -19.08 -6.29 10.98
N ASP A 119 -20.35 -5.94 11.17
CA ASP A 119 -20.92 -4.70 10.66
C ASP A 119 -20.39 -3.49 11.44
N LEU A 120 -20.26 -2.36 10.73
CA LEU A 120 -19.87 -1.08 11.32
C LEU A 120 -21.05 -0.12 11.22
N ASP A 121 -21.24 0.68 12.26
CA ASP A 121 -22.29 1.69 12.32
C ASP A 121 -21.88 2.91 11.48
N PRO A 122 -22.60 3.24 10.40
CA PRO A 122 -22.25 4.36 9.52
C PRO A 122 -22.41 5.74 10.19
N SER A 123 -23.02 5.82 11.37
CA SER A 123 -23.07 7.08 12.14
C SER A 123 -21.73 7.43 12.81
N ARG A 124 -20.76 6.51 12.79
CA ARG A 124 -19.48 6.62 13.53
C ARG A 124 -18.29 6.68 12.58
N ASN A 125 -17.18 7.22 13.09
CA ASN A 125 -15.88 7.23 12.42
C ASN A 125 -14.95 6.22 13.11
N TYR A 126 -14.13 5.53 12.33
CA TYR A 126 -13.30 4.42 12.77
C TYR A 126 -11.85 4.61 12.34
N LEU A 127 -10.91 4.25 13.22
CA LEU A 127 -9.50 4.16 12.89
C LEU A 127 -9.15 2.71 12.57
N PHE A 128 -8.95 2.42 11.29
CA PHE A 128 -8.52 1.11 10.79
C PHE A 128 -7.00 1.00 10.92
N ALA A 129 -6.54 0.21 11.88
CA ALA A 129 -5.14 -0.07 12.10
C ALA A 129 -4.74 -1.29 11.27
N CYS A 130 -4.04 -1.03 10.15
CA CYS A 130 -3.78 -1.98 9.09
C CYS A 130 -2.38 -2.60 9.17
N PHE A 131 -2.32 -3.92 8.96
CA PHE A 131 -1.11 -4.74 8.98
C PHE A 131 -1.16 -5.86 7.92
N PRO A 132 -0.02 -6.40 7.48
CA PRO A 132 1.27 -5.73 7.45
C PRO A 132 1.28 -4.64 6.35
N HIS A 133 2.30 -3.79 6.35
CA HIS A 133 2.63 -2.85 5.28
C HIS A 133 3.07 -3.60 4.02
N GLY A 134 3.76 -4.75 4.17
CA GLY A 134 4.45 -5.37 3.04
C GLY A 134 5.48 -4.42 2.43
N ILE A 135 5.94 -4.68 1.20
CA ILE A 135 6.86 -3.73 0.53
C ILE A 135 6.13 -2.45 0.11
N VAL A 136 4.89 -2.56 -0.40
CA VAL A 136 4.14 -1.46 -1.03
C VAL A 136 2.62 -1.51 -0.78
N CYS A 137 2.16 -2.21 0.26
CA CYS A 137 0.77 -2.25 0.74
C CYS A 137 -0.29 -2.58 -0.34
N ALA A 138 -0.11 -3.62 -1.13
CA ALA A 138 -1.00 -3.97 -2.23
C ALA A 138 -2.46 -4.18 -1.80
N GLY A 139 -2.67 -4.97 -0.74
CA GLY A 139 -4.00 -5.25 -0.19
C GLY A 139 -4.71 -3.99 0.28
N ALA A 140 -4.05 -3.22 1.15
CA ALA A 140 -4.62 -1.98 1.69
C ALA A 140 -4.86 -0.91 0.60
N PHE A 141 -3.96 -0.77 -0.37
CA PHE A 141 -4.17 0.14 -1.51
C PHE A 141 -5.42 -0.25 -2.30
N GLY A 142 -5.54 -1.52 -2.67
CA GLY A 142 -6.72 -2.02 -3.40
C GLY A 142 -8.01 -1.89 -2.60
N ALA A 143 -7.97 -2.15 -1.29
CA ALA A 143 -9.13 -2.11 -0.41
C ALA A 143 -9.61 -0.70 -0.05
N PHE A 144 -8.68 0.23 0.20
CA PHE A 144 -8.99 1.50 0.86
C PHE A 144 -8.75 2.72 -0.02
N ALA A 145 -7.78 2.70 -0.95
CA ALA A 145 -7.52 3.81 -1.87
C ALA A 145 -8.36 3.75 -3.16
N THR A 146 -8.86 2.57 -3.54
CA THR A 146 -9.64 2.40 -4.79
C THR A 146 -11.03 1.83 -4.50
N ASN A 147 -11.88 1.78 -5.54
CA ASN A 147 -13.17 1.08 -5.47
C ASN A 147 -13.13 -0.31 -6.12
N ALA A 148 -11.94 -0.88 -6.36
CA ALA A 148 -11.80 -2.19 -7.02
C ALA A 148 -12.52 -3.33 -6.28
N LEU A 149 -12.53 -3.25 -4.95
CA LEU A 149 -13.16 -4.21 -4.05
C LEU A 149 -14.56 -3.79 -3.59
N ASN A 150 -15.12 -2.73 -4.18
CA ASN A 150 -16.45 -2.21 -3.82
C ASN A 150 -16.61 -1.95 -2.31
N PHE A 151 -15.66 -1.24 -1.68
CA PHE A 151 -15.68 -0.92 -0.25
C PHE A 151 -17.06 -0.44 0.23
N TYR A 152 -17.69 0.48 -0.52
CA TYR A 152 -19.01 1.05 -0.22
C TYR A 152 -20.17 0.03 -0.22
N LYS A 153 -20.01 -1.13 -0.85
CA LYS A 153 -20.98 -2.24 -0.77
C LYS A 153 -20.77 -3.10 0.48
N ILE A 154 -19.50 -3.26 0.88
CA ILE A 154 -19.12 -4.05 2.07
C ILE A 154 -19.44 -3.25 3.35
N PHE A 155 -19.22 -1.93 3.31
CA PHE A 155 -19.52 -0.98 4.38
C PHE A 155 -20.48 0.12 3.87
N PRO A 156 -21.80 -0.17 3.77
CA PRO A 156 -22.79 0.79 3.30
C PRO A 156 -22.81 2.06 4.14
N GLY A 157 -22.93 3.22 3.49
CA GLY A 157 -22.94 4.52 4.16
C GLY A 157 -21.56 5.00 4.64
N MET A 158 -20.49 4.22 4.41
CA MET A 158 -19.15 4.58 4.83
C MET A 158 -18.24 4.96 3.66
N SER A 159 -17.23 5.79 3.95
CA SER A 159 -16.17 6.16 3.03
C SER A 159 -14.80 6.00 3.67
N CYS A 160 -13.83 5.52 2.90
CA CYS A 160 -12.48 5.27 3.39
C CYS A 160 -11.48 6.30 2.88
N HIS A 161 -10.57 6.73 3.78
CA HIS A 161 -9.39 7.52 3.47
C HIS A 161 -8.15 6.71 3.82
N MET A 162 -7.27 6.48 2.85
CA MET A 162 -5.99 5.81 3.09
C MET A 162 -4.96 6.84 3.55
N ILE A 163 -4.24 6.53 4.62
CA ILE A 163 -3.28 7.42 5.22
C ILE A 163 -1.88 7.07 4.75
N THR A 164 -1.16 8.05 4.21
CA THR A 164 0.14 7.86 3.56
C THR A 164 1.15 8.97 3.92
N LEU A 165 2.39 8.80 3.49
CA LEU A 165 3.50 9.72 3.78
C LEU A 165 3.16 11.16 3.35
N GLY A 166 3.35 12.12 4.26
CA GLY A 166 3.07 13.54 4.01
C GLY A 166 3.87 14.13 2.83
N GLY A 167 5.07 13.61 2.58
CA GLY A 167 5.95 14.05 1.49
C GLY A 167 5.31 13.92 0.09
N HIS A 168 4.45 12.92 -0.12
CA HIS A 168 3.72 12.75 -1.38
C HIS A 168 2.89 13.99 -1.76
N PHE A 169 2.40 14.74 -0.77
CA PHE A 169 1.55 15.91 -0.99
C PHE A 169 2.33 17.18 -1.33
N LEU A 170 3.66 17.14 -1.27
CA LEU A 170 4.57 18.20 -1.69
C LEU A 170 5.04 18.03 -3.14
N VAL A 171 4.71 16.92 -3.79
CA VAL A 171 5.10 16.63 -5.18
C VAL A 171 4.02 17.13 -6.15
N PRO A 172 4.33 18.10 -7.05
CA PRO A 172 3.40 18.59 -8.07
C PRO A 172 2.78 17.45 -8.88
N LEU A 173 1.48 17.55 -9.23
CA LEU A 173 0.69 16.58 -10.00
C LEU A 173 0.47 15.23 -9.30
N PHE A 174 1.50 14.65 -8.68
CA PHE A 174 1.40 13.41 -7.92
C PHE A 174 0.47 13.60 -6.71
N ARG A 175 0.59 14.73 -6.00
CA ARG A 175 -0.31 15.07 -4.88
C ARG A 175 -1.77 14.99 -5.27
N ASP A 176 -2.14 15.49 -6.45
CA ASP A 176 -3.54 15.58 -6.89
C ASP A 176 -4.10 14.20 -7.23
N PHE A 177 -3.25 13.32 -7.77
CA PHE A 177 -3.59 11.93 -7.98
C PHE A 177 -3.87 11.20 -6.66
N ILE A 178 -2.96 11.33 -5.67
CA ILE A 178 -3.11 10.71 -4.36
C ILE A 178 -4.32 11.29 -3.59
N LEU A 179 -4.51 12.61 -3.62
CA LEU A 179 -5.69 13.28 -3.05
C LEU A 179 -6.97 12.76 -3.71
N GLY A 180 -6.97 12.63 -5.04
CA GLY A 180 -8.09 12.10 -5.83
C GLY A 180 -8.45 10.66 -5.47
N LEU A 181 -7.47 9.82 -5.14
CA LEU A 181 -7.72 8.48 -4.57
C LEU A 181 -8.26 8.51 -3.14
N GLY A 182 -8.39 9.68 -2.52
CA GLY A 182 -8.82 9.84 -1.13
C GLY A 182 -7.68 9.66 -0.12
N GLY A 183 -6.44 9.79 -0.57
CA GLY A 183 -5.26 9.78 0.28
C GLY A 183 -5.17 11.02 1.16
N CYS A 184 -4.81 10.83 2.43
CA CYS A 184 -4.53 11.92 3.37
C CYS A 184 -3.18 11.69 4.07
N SER A 185 -2.64 12.76 4.67
CA SER A 185 -1.32 12.72 5.32
C SER A 185 -1.35 11.90 6.61
N ALA A 186 -0.27 11.15 6.87
CA ALA A 186 0.02 10.45 8.12
C ALA A 186 0.45 11.41 9.22
N SER A 187 -0.39 12.40 9.53
CA SER A 187 -0.18 13.39 10.58
C SER A 187 -1.27 13.31 11.64
N GLN A 188 -0.95 13.70 12.87
CA GLN A 188 -1.96 13.81 13.93
C GLN A 188 -3.10 14.75 13.54
N GLN A 189 -2.79 15.89 12.89
CA GLN A 189 -3.80 16.84 12.44
C GLN A 189 -4.80 16.20 11.48
N SER A 190 -4.30 15.49 10.45
CA SER A 190 -5.09 14.77 9.46
C SER A 190 -6.02 13.73 10.10
N LEU A 191 -5.46 12.89 10.96
CA LEU A 191 -6.22 11.83 11.62
C LEU A 191 -7.29 12.42 12.55
N MET A 192 -6.95 13.43 13.35
CA MET A 192 -7.91 14.10 14.24
C MET A 192 -9.01 14.82 13.47
N TYR A 193 -8.69 15.41 12.31
CA TYR A 193 -9.68 16.04 11.44
C TYR A 193 -10.68 15.01 10.92
N LEU A 194 -10.19 13.92 10.31
CA LEU A 194 -11.02 12.87 9.72
C LEU A 194 -11.86 12.11 10.76
N LEU A 195 -11.38 11.99 12.00
CA LEU A 195 -12.06 11.29 13.09
C LEU A 195 -12.98 12.20 13.91
N ASP A 196 -13.03 13.52 13.67
CA ASP A 196 -13.92 14.42 14.42
C ASP A 196 -15.40 14.15 14.06
N LYS A 197 -16.11 13.51 15.00
CA LYS A 197 -17.54 13.19 14.89
C LYS A 197 -18.46 14.40 14.67
N ARG A 198 -18.00 15.62 14.97
CA ARG A 198 -18.75 16.86 14.71
C ARG A 198 -18.67 17.29 13.24
N ARG A 199 -17.64 16.84 12.53
CA ARG A 199 -17.38 17.19 11.13
C ARG A 199 -17.83 16.10 10.18
N HIS A 200 -17.69 14.85 10.60
CA HIS A 200 -17.87 13.70 9.73
C HIS A 200 -18.62 12.57 10.42
N GLN A 201 -19.30 11.77 9.59
CA GLN A 201 -19.90 10.49 9.94
C GLN A 201 -19.51 9.47 8.87
N GLY A 202 -19.42 8.19 9.24
CA GLY A 202 -19.12 7.10 8.32
C GLY A 202 -17.70 7.14 7.74
N LYS A 203 -16.72 7.74 8.42
CA LYS A 203 -15.32 7.76 7.96
C LYS A 203 -14.55 6.56 8.48
N CYS A 204 -13.95 5.79 7.56
CA CYS A 204 -12.93 4.79 7.88
C CYS A 204 -11.56 5.36 7.54
N VAL A 205 -10.72 5.57 8.54
CA VAL A 205 -9.37 6.12 8.38
C VAL A 205 -8.38 4.97 8.42
N ALA A 206 -7.87 4.56 7.27
CA ALA A 206 -6.99 3.39 7.12
C ALA A 206 -5.52 3.78 7.26
N LEU A 207 -4.93 3.46 8.41
CA LEU A 207 -3.54 3.74 8.75
C LEU A 207 -2.72 2.45 8.75
N ILE A 208 -1.67 2.40 7.93
CA ILE A 208 -0.66 1.34 8.01
C ILE A 208 0.28 1.65 9.18
N VAL A 209 0.13 0.92 10.29
CA VAL A 209 0.76 1.28 11.58
C VAL A 209 2.28 1.09 11.55
N GLY A 210 2.75 -0.01 10.95
CA GLY A 210 4.19 -0.29 10.83
C GLY A 210 4.92 0.74 9.97
N GLY A 211 4.22 1.32 8.99
CA GLY A 211 4.72 2.29 8.03
C GLY A 211 5.90 1.75 7.21
N ALA A 212 6.66 2.65 6.59
CA ALA A 212 7.82 2.28 5.79
C ALA A 212 8.82 1.40 6.55
N ALA A 213 8.93 1.54 7.86
CA ALA A 213 9.86 0.75 8.67
C ALA A 213 9.57 -0.76 8.59
N GLU A 214 8.31 -1.14 8.58
CA GLU A 214 7.88 -2.54 8.53
C GLU A 214 8.15 -3.17 7.17
N ALA A 215 8.20 -2.36 6.10
CA ALA A 215 8.53 -2.84 4.76
C ALA A 215 9.91 -3.53 4.68
N LEU A 216 10.84 -3.17 5.58
CA LEU A 216 12.17 -3.80 5.63
C LEU A 216 12.11 -5.24 6.16
N ASP A 217 11.07 -5.61 6.90
CA ASP A 217 10.83 -6.95 7.45
C ASP A 217 9.88 -7.79 6.57
N SER A 218 9.47 -7.28 5.41
CA SER A 218 8.54 -7.97 4.52
C SER A 218 9.25 -9.04 3.68
N HIS A 219 9.18 -10.29 4.14
CA HIS A 219 9.69 -11.47 3.43
C HIS A 219 8.58 -12.50 3.17
N PRO A 220 8.61 -13.23 2.04
CA PRO A 220 7.61 -14.27 1.75
C PRO A 220 7.46 -15.29 2.87
N GLY A 221 6.22 -15.64 3.20
CA GLY A 221 5.87 -16.57 4.28
C GLY A 221 6.03 -16.00 5.69
N GLU A 222 6.63 -14.83 5.86
CA GLU A 222 6.90 -14.25 7.17
C GLU A 222 5.88 -13.16 7.51
N TYR A 223 5.25 -13.29 8.68
CA TYR A 223 4.33 -12.29 9.22
C TYR A 223 4.97 -11.60 10.42
N LYS A 224 5.94 -10.72 10.13
CA LYS A 224 6.61 -9.86 11.10
C LYS A 224 6.05 -8.43 10.99
N ILE A 225 5.49 -7.90 12.09
CA ILE A 225 4.88 -6.57 12.11
C ILE A 225 5.46 -5.70 13.23
N LEU A 226 5.64 -4.40 12.94
CA LEU A 226 6.07 -3.39 13.90
C LEU A 226 4.85 -2.84 14.64
N LEU A 227 4.62 -3.35 15.85
CA LEU A 227 3.49 -2.97 16.69
C LEU A 227 3.90 -2.60 18.11
N SER A 228 4.87 -3.32 18.70
CA SER A 228 5.20 -3.25 20.13
C SER A 228 5.56 -1.83 20.58
N ARG A 229 6.24 -1.09 19.70
CA ARG A 229 6.66 0.30 19.96
C ARG A 229 5.74 1.36 19.32
N ARG A 230 4.76 0.95 18.51
CA ARG A 230 3.88 1.86 17.76
C ARG A 230 2.62 2.17 18.56
N LYS A 231 2.68 3.18 19.43
CA LYS A 231 1.54 3.57 20.30
C LYS A 231 0.80 4.83 19.84
N GLY A 232 1.31 5.51 18.81
CA GLY A 232 0.73 6.76 18.31
C GLY A 232 -0.71 6.63 17.83
N PHE A 233 -1.05 5.54 17.13
CA PHE A 233 -2.41 5.31 16.64
C PHE A 233 -3.42 5.12 17.78
N VAL A 234 -3.01 4.50 18.90
CA VAL A 234 -3.83 4.35 20.10
C VAL A 234 -4.11 5.72 20.72
N ARG A 235 -3.10 6.59 20.84
CA ARG A 235 -3.30 7.96 21.33
C ARG A 235 -4.28 8.74 20.47
N ILE A 236 -4.21 8.59 19.15
CA ILE A 236 -5.15 9.24 18.23
C ILE A 236 -6.57 8.73 18.44
N ALA A 237 -6.77 7.41 18.57
CA ALA A 237 -8.07 6.84 18.88
C ALA A 237 -8.63 7.34 20.22
N MET A 238 -7.81 7.37 21.27
CA MET A 238 -8.21 7.92 22.58
C MET A 238 -8.57 9.40 22.51
N LYS A 239 -7.77 10.23 21.83
CA LYS A 239 -8.06 11.67 21.69
C LYS A 239 -9.32 11.95 20.89
N SER A 240 -9.57 11.17 19.84
CA SER A 240 -10.77 11.32 19.01
C SER A 240 -12.02 10.68 19.64
N GLY A 241 -11.84 9.61 20.41
CA GLY A 241 -12.91 8.70 20.84
C GLY A 241 -13.39 7.77 19.71
N ALA A 242 -12.60 7.61 18.64
CA ALA A 242 -12.93 6.71 17.54
C ALA A 242 -12.54 5.27 17.88
N PRO A 243 -13.40 4.27 17.58
CA PRO A 243 -13.04 2.86 17.78
C PRO A 243 -11.83 2.46 16.93
N LEU A 244 -10.99 1.62 17.51
CA LEU A 244 -9.87 0.98 16.83
C LEU A 244 -10.34 -0.30 16.15
N VAL A 245 -10.06 -0.45 14.87
CA VAL A 245 -10.43 -1.65 14.11
C VAL A 245 -9.15 -2.35 13.66
N PRO A 246 -8.86 -3.58 14.13
CA PRO A 246 -7.74 -4.35 13.62
C PRO A 246 -8.02 -4.77 12.17
N VAL A 247 -7.09 -4.50 11.26
CA VAL A 247 -7.19 -4.89 9.85
C VAL A 247 -5.93 -5.66 9.47
N PHE A 248 -6.11 -6.84 8.88
CA PHE A 248 -5.00 -7.72 8.52
C PHE A 248 -5.05 -8.17 7.06
N SER A 249 -3.95 -8.04 6.31
CA SER A 249 -3.83 -8.45 4.91
C SER A 249 -2.99 -9.72 4.78
N PHE A 250 -3.65 -10.85 4.57
CA PHE A 250 -3.01 -12.15 4.32
C PHE A 250 -2.51 -12.25 2.88
N GLY A 251 -1.31 -12.78 2.69
CA GLY A 251 -0.62 -12.90 1.40
C GLY A 251 0.18 -11.65 0.99
N GLU A 252 0.11 -10.58 1.79
CA GLU A 252 0.80 -9.31 1.51
C GLU A 252 2.33 -9.45 1.41
N PRO A 253 3.03 -10.19 2.31
CA PRO A 253 4.48 -10.36 2.20
C PRO A 253 4.92 -11.17 0.97
N ASP A 254 4.02 -11.97 0.39
CA ASP A 254 4.33 -12.90 -0.69
C ASP A 254 4.33 -12.24 -2.08
N VAL A 255 3.94 -10.97 -2.18
CA VAL A 255 3.85 -10.26 -3.47
C VAL A 255 5.21 -9.85 -4.04
N PHE A 256 6.27 -9.90 -3.24
CA PHE A 256 7.65 -9.67 -3.63
C PHE A 256 8.60 -10.55 -2.82
N ARG A 257 9.82 -10.77 -3.32
CA ARG A 257 10.88 -11.59 -2.69
C ARG A 257 12.20 -10.79 -2.64
N PRO A 258 12.28 -9.75 -1.79
CA PRO A 258 13.44 -8.89 -1.73
C PRO A 258 14.68 -9.66 -1.25
N PHE A 259 15.86 -9.07 -1.41
CA PHE A 259 17.07 -9.64 -0.83
C PHE A 259 16.96 -9.76 0.69
N GLN A 260 17.50 -10.85 1.23
CA GLN A 260 17.65 -11.04 2.67
C GLN A 260 18.46 -9.90 3.27
N ASN A 261 17.93 -9.29 4.32
CA ASN A 261 18.49 -8.09 4.96
C ASN A 261 18.43 -8.20 6.49
N PRO A 262 19.10 -9.20 7.10
CA PRO A 262 19.05 -9.41 8.54
C PRO A 262 19.54 -8.17 9.31
N GLU A 263 19.10 -8.02 10.56
CA GLU A 263 19.26 -6.78 11.34
C GLU A 263 20.71 -6.31 11.49
N ASN A 264 21.66 -7.26 11.51
CA ASN A 264 23.10 -7.00 11.61
C ASN A 264 23.81 -6.78 10.26
N SER A 265 23.11 -6.86 9.13
CA SER A 265 23.71 -6.76 7.79
C SER A 265 24.07 -5.32 7.40
N ARG A 266 25.05 -5.19 6.50
CA ARG A 266 25.41 -3.89 5.89
C ARG A 266 24.23 -3.29 5.10
N LEU A 267 23.48 -4.14 4.40
CA LEU A 267 22.30 -3.73 3.63
C LEU A 267 21.25 -3.12 4.57
N ARG A 268 20.91 -3.79 5.67
CA ARG A 268 19.93 -3.28 6.64
C ARG A 268 20.36 -1.95 7.24
N ARG A 269 21.63 -1.80 7.63
CA ARG A 269 22.16 -0.52 8.16
C ARG A 269 22.02 0.62 7.17
N PHE A 270 22.30 0.38 5.89
CA PHE A 270 22.09 1.37 4.83
C PHE A 270 20.60 1.72 4.66
N GLN A 271 19.73 0.71 4.60
CA GLN A 271 18.28 0.90 4.43
C GLN A 271 17.67 1.70 5.59
N GLU A 272 18.04 1.37 6.82
CA GLU A 272 17.63 2.08 8.03
C GLU A 272 18.12 3.53 8.04
N ALA A 273 19.39 3.77 7.66
CA ALA A 273 19.93 5.13 7.55
C ALA A 273 19.17 5.95 6.50
N PHE A 274 18.98 5.41 5.29
CA PHE A 274 18.24 6.09 4.23
C PHE A 274 16.80 6.40 4.65
N ARG A 275 16.10 5.44 5.27
CA ARG A 275 14.74 5.64 5.80
C ARG A 275 14.69 6.72 6.86
N LYS A 276 15.68 6.80 7.74
CA LYS A 276 15.74 7.85 8.78
C LYS A 276 15.84 9.25 8.19
N TYR A 277 16.57 9.41 7.07
CA TYR A 277 16.73 10.72 6.42
C TYR A 277 15.57 11.09 5.48
N THR A 278 14.99 10.11 4.77
CA THR A 278 14.00 10.38 3.71
C THR A 278 12.57 10.02 4.07
N GLY A 279 12.35 9.20 5.11
CA GLY A 279 11.07 8.60 5.43
C GLY A 279 10.69 7.39 4.54
N VAL A 280 11.49 7.08 3.51
CA VAL A 280 11.22 6.01 2.54
C VAL A 280 12.14 4.82 2.80
N SER A 281 11.61 3.60 2.73
CA SER A 281 12.41 2.38 2.85
C SER A 281 12.90 1.93 1.48
N PRO A 282 14.22 1.93 1.22
CA PRO A 282 14.76 1.51 -0.08
C PRO A 282 14.81 -0.03 -0.11
N MET A 283 13.66 -0.63 -0.38
CA MET A 283 13.53 -2.05 -0.68
C MET A 283 13.55 -2.23 -2.20
N PHE A 284 14.33 -3.18 -2.68
CA PHE A 284 14.26 -3.58 -4.09
C PHE A 284 13.13 -4.61 -4.23
N PRO A 285 12.00 -4.24 -4.87
CA PRO A 285 10.85 -5.13 -5.00
C PRO A 285 11.14 -6.16 -6.11
N ILE A 286 11.77 -7.26 -5.74
CA ILE A 286 12.07 -8.34 -6.70
C ILE A 286 10.82 -9.20 -6.83
N GLY A 287 10.18 -9.19 -7.98
CA GLY A 287 9.09 -10.10 -8.33
C GLY A 287 9.43 -10.87 -9.60
N ARG A 288 8.74 -10.52 -10.68
CA ARG A 288 8.87 -11.11 -12.02
C ARG A 288 9.02 -10.03 -13.09
N GLY A 289 9.33 -10.46 -14.31
CA GLY A 289 9.39 -9.60 -15.47
C GLY A 289 8.02 -9.40 -16.13
N LEU A 290 8.00 -8.49 -17.10
CA LEU A 290 6.83 -8.30 -17.97
C LEU A 290 6.60 -9.53 -18.86
N PHE A 291 7.68 -10.09 -19.42
CA PHE A 291 7.65 -11.21 -20.36
C PHE A 291 8.25 -12.52 -19.82
N GLN A 292 8.76 -12.53 -18.58
CA GLN A 292 9.30 -13.71 -17.89
C GLN A 292 8.93 -13.71 -16.41
N TYR A 293 9.08 -14.84 -15.73
CA TYR A 293 8.64 -15.07 -14.35
C TYR A 293 9.78 -15.12 -13.30
N THR A 294 11.03 -15.01 -13.72
CA THR A 294 12.23 -15.21 -12.89
C THR A 294 12.72 -13.96 -12.14
N PHE A 295 12.60 -12.73 -12.66
CA PHE A 295 13.02 -11.52 -11.91
C PHE A 295 12.46 -10.23 -12.53
N GLY A 296 12.35 -9.16 -11.75
CA GLY A 296 11.95 -7.85 -12.24
C GLY A 296 11.15 -7.06 -11.20
N ILE A 297 10.71 -5.87 -11.57
CA ILE A 297 9.95 -4.99 -10.66
C ILE A 297 8.46 -5.34 -10.58
N LEU A 298 7.94 -6.18 -11.48
CA LEU A 298 6.53 -6.52 -11.47
C LEU A 298 6.27 -7.47 -10.29
N PRO A 299 5.27 -7.23 -9.44
CA PRO A 299 4.94 -8.09 -8.31
C PRO A 299 4.64 -9.54 -8.73
N LEU A 300 4.86 -10.47 -7.80
CA LEU A 300 4.41 -11.86 -7.94
C LEU A 300 2.88 -11.92 -7.92
N ARG A 301 2.33 -12.91 -8.63
CA ARG A 301 0.88 -13.06 -8.83
C ARG A 301 0.23 -13.85 -7.70
N ASN A 302 0.32 -13.33 -6.48
CA ASN A 302 -0.17 -13.99 -5.27
C ASN A 302 -1.48 -13.38 -4.77
N PRO A 303 -2.41 -14.20 -4.23
CA PRO A 303 -3.67 -13.72 -3.67
C PRO A 303 -3.43 -12.89 -2.41
N VAL A 304 -4.08 -11.73 -2.28
CA VAL A 304 -4.08 -10.95 -1.04
C VAL A 304 -5.50 -10.74 -0.53
N THR A 305 -5.76 -11.12 0.72
CA THR A 305 -7.07 -10.91 1.37
C THR A 305 -6.93 -10.01 2.58
N THR A 306 -7.56 -8.84 2.52
CA THR A 306 -7.65 -7.89 3.63
C THR A 306 -8.91 -8.17 4.45
N VAL A 307 -8.73 -8.51 5.72
CA VAL A 307 -9.80 -8.76 6.69
C VAL A 307 -9.90 -7.60 7.65
N VAL A 308 -11.09 -7.02 7.75
CA VAL A 308 -11.45 -5.98 8.71
C VAL A 308 -12.12 -6.66 9.91
N GLY A 309 -11.46 -6.57 11.06
CA GLY A 309 -11.91 -7.15 12.33
C GLY A 309 -13.05 -6.38 13.00
N GLU A 310 -13.37 -6.79 14.22
CA GLU A 310 -14.39 -6.14 15.04
C GLU A 310 -13.87 -4.83 15.65
N PRO A 311 -14.70 -3.78 15.76
CA PRO A 311 -14.31 -2.54 16.40
C PRO A 311 -14.04 -2.75 17.90
N MET A 312 -12.96 -2.15 18.37
CA MET A 312 -12.61 -2.04 19.78
C MET A 312 -12.92 -0.62 20.25
N GLU A 313 -13.85 -0.52 21.19
CA GLU A 313 -14.22 0.75 21.81
C GLU A 313 -13.06 1.33 22.60
N VAL A 314 -12.93 2.65 22.55
CA VAL A 314 -11.89 3.38 23.26
C VAL A 314 -12.54 4.55 23.98
N GLN A 315 -12.25 4.70 25.27
CA GLN A 315 -12.71 5.84 26.04
C GLN A 315 -12.00 7.11 25.57
N LYS A 316 -12.78 8.16 25.30
CA LYS A 316 -12.21 9.44 24.88
C LYS A 316 -11.44 10.07 26.03
N ASN A 317 -10.14 10.28 25.84
CA ASN A 317 -9.27 11.06 26.72
C ASN A 317 -8.37 11.97 25.86
N LEU A 318 -8.42 13.29 26.09
CA LEU A 318 -7.64 14.26 25.33
C LEU A 318 -6.15 14.26 25.73
N GLU A 319 -5.85 13.82 26.95
CA GLU A 319 -4.51 13.78 27.53
C GLU A 319 -4.28 12.40 28.18
N PRO A 320 -4.27 11.32 27.38
CA PRO A 320 -4.14 9.98 27.93
C PRO A 320 -2.75 9.75 28.52
N THR A 321 -2.70 9.13 29.70
CA THR A 321 -1.42 8.78 30.35
C THR A 321 -0.76 7.62 29.60
N GLU A 322 0.54 7.39 29.85
CA GLU A 322 1.24 6.25 29.24
C GLU A 322 0.63 4.92 29.66
N GLU A 323 0.20 4.79 30.91
CA GLU A 323 -0.43 3.59 31.46
C GLU A 323 -1.73 3.26 30.74
N GLU A 324 -2.59 4.26 30.53
CA GLU A 324 -3.84 4.09 29.78
C GLU A 324 -3.56 3.69 28.32
N VAL A 325 -2.61 4.36 27.66
CA VAL A 325 -2.22 4.03 26.29
C VAL A 325 -1.67 2.61 26.19
N ASN A 326 -0.87 2.18 27.18
CA ASN A 326 -0.32 0.83 27.23
C ASN A 326 -1.41 -0.23 27.43
N ALA A 327 -2.39 0.03 28.30
CA ALA A 327 -3.51 -0.87 28.53
C ALA A 327 -4.36 -1.05 27.26
N VAL A 328 -4.72 0.04 26.59
CA VAL A 328 -5.49 0.00 25.33
C VAL A 328 -4.66 -0.64 24.21
N HIS A 329 -3.35 -0.38 24.14
CA HIS A 329 -2.45 -1.00 23.16
C HIS A 329 -2.33 -2.51 23.38
N ALA A 330 -2.23 -2.97 24.63
CA ALA A 330 -2.20 -4.40 24.95
C ALA A 330 -3.50 -5.09 24.53
N GLN A 331 -4.65 -4.49 24.85
CA GLN A 331 -5.96 -5.01 24.44
C GLN A 331 -6.12 -5.06 22.91
N PHE A 332 -5.68 -4.01 22.20
CA PHE A 332 -5.68 -3.99 20.74
C PHE A 332 -4.78 -5.09 20.17
N THR A 333 -3.60 -5.28 20.75
CA THR A 333 -2.63 -6.29 20.33
C THR A 333 -3.20 -7.69 20.48
N GLU A 334 -3.85 -8.00 21.60
CA GLU A 334 -4.54 -9.27 21.81
C GLU A 334 -5.60 -9.52 20.73
N ARG A 335 -6.46 -8.53 20.46
CA ARG A 335 -7.50 -8.63 19.41
C ARG A 335 -6.91 -8.83 18.01
N LEU A 336 -5.79 -8.16 17.69
CA LEU A 336 -5.11 -8.34 16.40
C LEU A 336 -4.56 -9.76 16.25
N VAL A 337 -3.92 -10.29 17.30
CA VAL A 337 -3.40 -11.68 17.31
C VAL A 337 -4.56 -12.67 17.19
N GLN A 338 -5.66 -12.46 17.91
CA GLN A 338 -6.86 -13.29 17.79
C GLN A 338 -7.44 -13.25 16.37
N LEU A 339 -7.53 -12.08 15.74
CA LEU A 339 -7.96 -11.95 14.34
C LEU A 339 -7.03 -12.74 13.41
N PHE A 340 -5.72 -12.62 13.59
CA PHE A 340 -4.74 -13.35 12.79
C PHE A 340 -4.91 -14.85 12.94
N GLU A 341 -4.92 -15.37 14.18
CA GLU A 341 -5.01 -16.80 14.45
C GLU A 341 -6.34 -17.42 13.99
N LYS A 342 -7.45 -16.68 14.11
CA LYS A 342 -8.78 -17.12 13.66
C LYS A 342 -8.89 -17.22 12.13
N GLU A 343 -8.23 -16.33 11.41
CA GLU A 343 -8.41 -16.17 9.96
C GLU A 343 -7.30 -16.83 9.13
N LYS A 344 -6.10 -17.05 9.69
CA LYS A 344 -4.92 -17.52 8.93
C LYS A 344 -5.14 -18.83 8.16
N SER A 345 -5.90 -19.78 8.71
CA SER A 345 -6.16 -21.08 8.06
C SER A 345 -6.97 -20.96 6.77
N LYS A 346 -7.74 -19.88 6.59
CA LYS A 346 -8.54 -19.64 5.39
C LYS A 346 -7.71 -19.14 4.21
N TYR A 347 -6.57 -18.50 4.48
CA TYR A 347 -5.84 -17.71 3.48
C TYR A 347 -4.39 -18.14 3.31
N LEU A 348 -3.79 -18.80 4.31
CA LEU A 348 -2.40 -19.25 4.27
C LEU A 348 -2.33 -20.77 4.10
N LYS A 349 -1.54 -21.22 3.12
CA LYS A 349 -1.33 -22.66 2.87
C LYS A 349 -0.59 -23.34 4.01
N ASP A 350 0.41 -22.65 4.59
CA ASP A 350 1.27 -23.15 5.67
C ASP A 350 0.88 -22.56 7.03
N HIS A 351 -0.43 -22.46 7.29
CA HIS A 351 -0.94 -21.74 8.47
C HIS A 351 -0.54 -22.37 9.81
N GLU A 352 -0.22 -23.67 9.83
CA GLU A 352 0.20 -24.40 11.04
C GLU A 352 1.58 -23.96 11.52
N ASN A 353 2.50 -23.72 10.58
CA ASN A 353 3.86 -23.25 10.85
C ASN A 353 3.98 -21.73 10.87
N THR A 354 3.01 -21.02 10.26
CA THR A 354 3.00 -19.56 10.25
C THR A 354 2.59 -18.99 11.61
N ARG A 355 3.43 -18.10 12.15
CA ARG A 355 3.20 -17.34 13.37
C ARG A 355 3.29 -15.84 13.09
N LEU A 356 2.47 -15.05 13.80
CA LEU A 356 2.57 -13.60 13.82
C LEU A 356 3.68 -13.19 14.80
N VAL A 357 4.70 -12.51 14.30
CA VAL A 357 5.81 -11.97 15.09
C VAL A 357 5.60 -10.48 15.28
N LEU A 358 5.54 -10.04 16.54
CA LEU A 358 5.35 -8.63 16.90
C LEU A 358 6.70 -8.01 17.30
N THR A 359 7.09 -6.92 16.65
CA THR A 359 8.35 -6.18 16.92
C THR A 359 8.16 -4.73 17.31
#